data_AF-A0A5N7ZBK7-F1
#
_entry.id   AF-A0A5N7ZBK7-F1
#
_cell.length_a   1.000
_cell.length_b   1.000
_cell.length_c   1.000
_cell.angle_alpha   90.00
_cell.angle_beta   90.00
_cell.angle_gamma   90.00
#
_symmetry.space_group_name_H-M   'P 1'
#
loop_
_entity.id
_entity.type
_entity.pdbx_description
1 polymer ?
#
loop_
_entity_poly.entity_id
_entity_poly.type
_entity_poly.pdbx_seq_one_letter_code
_entity_poly.pdbx_strand_id
1 'polypeptide(L)'
;LDVKGYIKADLFLQGKQSYATTGQYGKMNNKGTLVLRDITAKSQFFPKPFLIKEGLFRFDRDKMFFNAFKAGYGQSDFNLNGQLQNVINYVLNDKSVLSGSFSLHSDFLNVNEFMAYNPDGVKTNNSKVNAKKTKPKEPTGVVVVPTNLNVSVVANAKKIDYDGLVLNDMSGKAMVKKGKIMLRNAGIGIIGSRMTLDGVYDDVSADKANFSLRYRAKDFDVNRAYREVKLFRDLMTSAEKAEGIIGVDYRLRGVLDQNMQPIMPSLKGDGVVTVKKVKIKGLKLFSAISKKTGSDGINDPDLSEVEINSNIKNNVITIDETLIKVALFRLKFKGQTNFSGQMNLRMRLGLPPFGLIGIPVVITGNKDNPKIKVFSKTGEEVPETEYKGTPAPATPPPSEPKPEPTATPASEKPKEKE
;
A
#
# COMPACT_ATOMS: atom_id res chain seq x y z
N LEU A 1 -30.77 10.14 -11.89
CA LEU A 1 -30.83 8.77 -11.34
C LEU A 1 -31.77 7.98 -12.23
N ASP A 2 -31.24 7.05 -13.02
CA ASP A 2 -32.04 6.12 -13.83
C ASP A 2 -32.17 4.83 -13.02
N VAL A 3 -33.33 4.64 -12.38
CA VAL A 3 -33.56 3.59 -11.37
C VAL A 3 -34.52 2.56 -11.94
N LYS A 4 -33.99 1.39 -12.30
CA LYS A 4 -34.75 0.15 -12.48
C LYS A 4 -34.63 -0.66 -11.20
N GLY A 5 -35.73 -1.21 -10.69
CA GLY A 5 -35.74 -2.11 -9.53
C GLY A 5 -37.00 -1.97 -8.66
N TYR A 6 -36.98 -2.63 -7.51
CA TYR A 6 -38.07 -2.64 -6.54
C TYR A 6 -37.68 -1.90 -5.26
N ILE A 7 -38.58 -1.05 -4.79
CA ILE A 7 -38.45 -0.30 -3.54
C ILE A 7 -39.73 -0.50 -2.73
N LYS A 8 -39.58 -0.94 -1.47
CA LYS A 8 -40.66 -0.94 -0.48
C LYS A 8 -40.22 -0.12 0.72
N ALA A 9 -41.04 0.86 1.09
CA ALA A 9 -40.76 1.74 2.22
C ALA A 9 -41.95 1.74 3.19
N ASP A 10 -41.63 1.72 4.48
CA ASP A 10 -42.57 1.97 5.58
C ASP A 10 -41.90 2.98 6.51
N LEU A 11 -42.37 4.23 6.49
CA LEU A 11 -41.70 5.37 7.10
C LEU A 11 -42.65 6.13 8.02
N PHE A 12 -42.19 6.39 9.24
CA PHE A 12 -42.83 7.22 10.23
C PHE A 12 -41.93 8.42 10.53
N LEU A 13 -42.42 9.63 10.25
CA LEU A 13 -41.68 10.87 10.44
C LEU A 13 -42.42 11.76 11.46
N GLN A 14 -41.75 12.12 12.55
CA GLN A 14 -42.34 12.93 13.62
C GLN A 14 -41.33 13.94 14.16
N GLY A 15 -41.70 15.22 14.24
CA GLY A 15 -40.84 16.25 14.80
C GLY A 15 -41.42 17.66 14.65
N LYS A 16 -40.73 18.66 15.22
CA LYS A 16 -41.09 20.07 15.02
C LYS A 16 -40.73 20.49 13.60
N GLN A 17 -41.59 21.29 12.96
CA GLN A 17 -41.30 21.89 11.65
C GLN A 17 -39.97 22.66 11.66
N SER A 18 -39.68 23.39 12.76
CA SER A 18 -38.42 24.11 12.92
C SER A 18 -37.19 23.20 12.88
N TYR A 19 -37.27 21.94 13.32
CA TYR A 19 -36.16 20.99 13.20
C TYR A 19 -35.95 20.53 11.77
N ALA A 20 -37.02 20.33 11.00
CA ALA A 20 -36.92 19.97 9.59
C ALA A 20 -36.36 21.13 8.75
N THR A 21 -36.89 22.35 8.93
CA THR A 21 -36.46 23.53 8.14
C THR A 21 -35.05 24.01 8.47
N THR A 22 -34.52 23.67 9.66
CA THR A 22 -33.14 24.02 10.07
C THR A 22 -32.15 22.85 9.96
N GLY A 23 -32.53 21.72 9.35
CA GLY A 23 -31.64 20.57 9.15
C GLY A 23 -31.30 19.77 10.41
N GLN A 24 -32.05 19.95 11.50
CA GLN A 24 -31.86 19.26 12.78
C GLN A 24 -32.57 17.90 12.81
N TYR A 25 -32.44 17.09 11.75
CA TYR A 25 -33.15 15.80 11.63
C TYR A 25 -32.79 14.79 12.74
N GLY A 26 -31.64 14.92 13.40
CA GLY A 26 -31.31 14.11 14.58
C GLY A 26 -32.19 14.38 15.81
N LYS A 27 -32.94 15.49 15.82
CA LYS A 27 -33.96 15.79 16.85
C LYS A 27 -35.35 15.28 16.46
N MET A 28 -35.51 14.70 15.27
CA MET A 28 -36.77 14.13 14.82
C MET A 28 -36.85 12.65 15.20
N ASN A 29 -38.06 12.20 15.57
CA ASN A 29 -38.38 10.82 15.89
C ASN A 29 -38.72 10.03 14.61
N ASN A 30 -37.79 10.00 13.66
CA ASN A 30 -37.95 9.29 12.39
C ASN A 30 -37.71 7.79 12.59
N LYS A 31 -38.60 6.93 12.11
CA LYS A 31 -38.44 5.47 12.16
C LYS A 31 -38.96 4.85 10.88
N GLY A 32 -38.49 3.65 10.56
CA GLY A 32 -39.04 2.94 9.41
C GLY A 32 -38.13 1.88 8.85
N THR A 33 -38.58 1.27 7.75
CA THR A 33 -37.83 0.30 6.98
C THR A 33 -37.83 0.65 5.49
N LEU A 34 -36.74 0.32 4.82
CA LEU A 34 -36.59 0.44 3.38
C LEU A 34 -36.00 -0.87 2.86
N VAL A 35 -36.68 -1.47 1.90
CA VAL A 35 -36.24 -2.68 1.20
C VAL A 35 -35.95 -2.30 -0.23
N LEU A 36 -34.72 -2.57 -0.67
CA LEU A 36 -34.26 -2.38 -2.04
C LEU A 36 -33.98 -3.75 -2.67
N ARG A 37 -34.44 -3.95 -3.90
CA ARG A 37 -34.08 -5.12 -4.72
C ARG A 37 -33.81 -4.71 -6.15
N ASP A 38 -32.74 -5.24 -6.71
CA ASP A 38 -32.32 -5.04 -8.10
C ASP A 38 -32.24 -3.58 -8.53
N ILE A 39 -31.74 -2.71 -7.65
CA ILE A 39 -31.57 -1.28 -7.91
C ILE A 39 -30.24 -1.02 -8.62
N THR A 40 -30.28 -0.30 -9.73
CA THR A 40 -29.08 0.20 -10.40
C THR A 40 -28.83 1.65 -10.00
N ALA A 41 -27.65 1.94 -9.43
CA ALA A 41 -27.26 3.27 -8.98
C ALA A 41 -26.02 3.76 -9.76
N LYS A 42 -26.15 4.90 -10.44
CA LYS A 42 -25.06 5.56 -11.16
C LYS A 42 -24.54 6.73 -10.33
N SER A 43 -23.22 6.89 -10.28
CA SER A 43 -22.54 8.01 -9.61
C SER A 43 -21.63 8.70 -10.61
N GLN A 44 -21.51 10.02 -10.53
CA GLN A 44 -20.55 10.80 -11.34
C GLN A 44 -19.09 10.50 -10.97
N PHE A 45 -18.85 9.98 -9.77
CA PHE A 45 -17.50 9.70 -9.26
C PHE A 45 -16.95 8.34 -9.68
N PHE A 46 -17.79 7.46 -10.25
CA PHE A 46 -17.40 6.10 -10.60
C PHE A 46 -17.80 5.78 -12.05
N PRO A 47 -16.96 5.09 -12.82
CA PRO A 47 -17.22 4.79 -14.23
C PRO A 47 -18.34 3.77 -14.46
N LYS A 48 -18.58 2.87 -13.50
CA LYS A 48 -19.59 1.81 -13.63
C LYS A 48 -20.76 2.04 -12.67
N PRO A 49 -21.97 1.54 -12.99
CA PRO A 49 -23.07 1.55 -12.04
C PRO A 49 -22.83 0.55 -10.91
N PHE A 50 -23.31 0.89 -9.72
CA PHE A 50 -23.50 -0.05 -8.63
C PHE A 50 -24.80 -0.82 -8.83
N LEU A 51 -24.75 -2.13 -8.68
CA LEU A 51 -25.89 -3.03 -8.77
C LEU A 51 -26.25 -3.51 -7.37
N ILE A 52 -27.27 -2.91 -6.76
CA ILE A 52 -27.81 -3.30 -5.47
C ILE A 52 -28.76 -4.48 -5.72
N LYS A 53 -28.34 -5.68 -5.35
CA LYS A 53 -29.18 -6.89 -5.48
C LYS A 53 -30.24 -6.93 -4.38
N GLU A 54 -29.82 -6.65 -3.15
CA GLU A 54 -30.67 -6.73 -1.97
C GLU A 54 -30.16 -5.77 -0.90
N GLY A 55 -31.05 -5.02 -0.26
CA GLY A 55 -30.73 -4.21 0.90
C GLY A 55 -31.93 -4.04 1.82
N LEU A 56 -31.76 -4.38 3.09
CA LEU A 56 -32.73 -4.12 4.14
C LEU A 56 -32.17 -3.05 5.06
N PHE A 57 -32.82 -1.90 5.08
CA PHE A 57 -32.43 -0.75 5.89
C PHE A 57 -33.49 -0.47 6.95
N ARG A 58 -33.05 -0.23 8.18
CA ARG A 58 -33.90 0.20 9.29
C ARG A 58 -33.45 1.58 9.76
N PHE A 59 -34.39 2.51 9.79
CA PHE A 59 -34.17 3.87 10.27
C PHE A 59 -34.63 4.00 11.72
N ASP A 60 -33.81 4.67 12.53
CA ASP A 60 -34.12 5.07 13.90
C ASP A 60 -33.42 6.40 14.19
N ARG A 61 -34.22 7.46 14.19
CA ARG A 61 -33.83 8.88 14.25
C ARG A 61 -32.84 9.24 13.14
N ASP A 62 -31.60 9.54 13.50
CA ASP A 62 -30.52 9.88 12.57
C ASP A 62 -29.72 8.66 12.09
N LYS A 63 -30.00 7.47 12.64
CA LYS A 63 -29.27 6.24 12.33
C LYS A 63 -29.99 5.42 11.27
N MET A 64 -29.22 4.83 10.39
CA MET A 64 -29.65 3.83 9.42
C MET A 64 -28.83 2.57 9.62
N PHE A 65 -29.48 1.49 10.00
CA PHE A 65 -28.89 0.16 10.14
C PHE A 65 -29.15 -0.64 8.87
N PHE A 66 -28.18 -1.46 8.47
CA PHE A 66 -28.34 -2.37 7.33
C PHE A 66 -27.65 -3.69 7.60
N ASN A 67 -28.36 -4.76 7.26
CA ASN A 67 -27.88 -6.13 7.35
C ASN A 67 -28.05 -6.78 5.97
N ALA A 68 -27.10 -7.64 5.60
CA ALA A 68 -27.05 -8.37 4.34
C ALA A 68 -27.23 -7.48 3.11
N PHE A 69 -26.65 -6.26 3.12
CA PHE A 69 -26.69 -5.38 1.96
C PHE A 69 -25.74 -5.92 0.89
N LYS A 70 -26.31 -6.51 -0.17
CA LYS A 70 -25.59 -7.13 -1.28
C LYS A 70 -25.55 -6.18 -2.47
N ALA A 71 -24.35 -5.84 -2.88
CA ALA A 71 -24.11 -5.00 -4.04
C ALA A 71 -23.02 -5.59 -4.93
N GLY A 72 -22.97 -5.15 -6.18
CA GLY A 72 -21.88 -5.42 -7.10
C GLY A 72 -21.46 -4.16 -7.83
N TYR A 73 -20.22 -4.15 -8.31
CA TYR A 73 -19.65 -3.09 -9.12
C TYR A 73 -18.71 -3.72 -10.15
N GLY A 74 -19.09 -3.68 -11.43
CA GLY A 74 -18.35 -4.39 -12.47
C GLY A 74 -18.26 -5.89 -12.15
N GLN A 75 -17.05 -6.39 -11.98
CA GLN A 75 -16.78 -7.77 -11.57
C GLN A 75 -16.78 -7.97 -10.05
N SER A 76 -16.73 -6.89 -9.28
CA SER A 76 -16.59 -6.92 -7.83
C SER A 76 -17.93 -7.19 -7.14
N ASP A 77 -17.89 -7.97 -6.06
CA ASP A 77 -19.05 -8.21 -5.19
C ASP A 77 -18.84 -7.67 -3.77
N PHE A 78 -19.94 -7.27 -3.13
CA PHE A 78 -19.94 -6.73 -1.78
C PHE A 78 -21.12 -7.28 -0.97
N ASN A 79 -20.83 -7.67 0.26
CA ASN A 79 -21.80 -7.92 1.30
C ASN A 79 -21.47 -7.04 2.51
N LEU A 80 -22.40 -6.17 2.86
CA LEU A 80 -22.21 -5.06 3.79
C LEU A 80 -23.17 -5.18 4.97
N ASN A 81 -22.64 -4.96 6.17
CA ASN A 81 -23.42 -4.96 7.41
C ASN A 81 -22.94 -3.83 8.32
N GLY A 82 -23.85 -3.04 8.88
CA GLY A 82 -23.48 -2.02 9.85
C GLY A 82 -24.48 -0.90 9.98
N GLN A 83 -23.95 0.29 10.25
CA GLN A 83 -24.76 1.47 10.50
C GLN A 83 -24.11 2.74 9.92
N LEU A 84 -24.97 3.61 9.42
CA LEU A 84 -24.67 4.98 9.06
C LEU A 84 -25.48 5.92 9.97
N GLN A 85 -25.00 7.15 10.08
CA GLN A 85 -25.61 8.23 10.85
C GLN A 85 -25.64 9.48 9.98
N ASN A 86 -26.64 10.33 10.20
CA ASN A 86 -26.84 11.57 9.46
C ASN A 86 -27.22 11.35 7.97
N VAL A 87 -27.80 10.20 7.64
CA VAL A 87 -28.15 9.83 6.25
C VAL A 87 -29.14 10.81 5.61
N ILE A 88 -30.20 11.20 6.33
CA ILE A 88 -31.23 12.12 5.82
C ILE A 88 -30.60 13.48 5.49
N ASN A 89 -29.81 14.02 6.40
CA ASN A 89 -29.07 15.27 6.21
C ASN A 89 -28.06 15.20 5.06
N TYR A 90 -27.39 14.06 4.90
CA TYR A 90 -26.44 13.84 3.82
C TYR A 90 -27.10 13.83 2.45
N VAL A 91 -28.28 13.22 2.33
CA VAL A 91 -29.04 13.17 1.07
C VAL A 91 -29.66 14.53 0.73
N LEU A 92 -30.08 15.30 1.74
CA LEU A 92 -30.77 16.58 1.54
C LEU A 92 -29.84 17.80 1.50
N ASN A 93 -28.60 17.67 1.96
CA ASN A 93 -27.62 18.75 2.02
C ASN A 93 -26.20 18.25 1.72
N ASP A 94 -25.67 18.69 0.59
CA ASP A 94 -24.36 18.29 0.05
C ASP A 94 -23.17 18.59 1.00
N LYS A 95 -23.34 19.53 1.94
CA LYS A 95 -22.30 19.91 2.92
C LYS A 95 -22.31 19.05 4.19
N SER A 96 -23.33 18.23 4.39
CA SER A 96 -23.46 17.39 5.58
C SER A 96 -22.45 16.26 5.56
N VAL A 97 -21.94 15.87 6.74
CA VAL A 97 -21.03 14.74 6.87
C VAL A 97 -21.82 13.46 7.13
N LEU A 98 -21.57 12.41 6.33
CA LEU A 98 -22.06 11.07 6.60
C LEU A 98 -21.04 10.34 7.49
N SER A 99 -21.51 9.83 8.62
CA SER A 99 -20.65 9.06 9.54
C SER A 99 -21.14 7.63 9.69
N GLY A 100 -20.27 6.69 10.01
CA GLY A 100 -20.72 5.33 10.30
C GLY A 100 -19.64 4.29 10.42
N SER A 101 -20.06 3.06 10.68
CA SER A 101 -19.17 1.91 10.70
C SER A 101 -19.87 0.66 10.23
N PHE A 102 -19.17 -0.11 9.39
CA PHE A 102 -19.70 -1.32 8.80
C PHE A 102 -18.59 -2.32 8.46
N SER A 103 -18.97 -3.57 8.28
CA SER A 103 -18.13 -4.62 7.72
C SER A 103 -18.41 -4.79 6.23
N LEU A 104 -17.36 -5.03 5.44
CA LEU A 104 -17.42 -5.40 4.04
C LEU A 104 -16.84 -6.80 3.89
N HIS A 105 -17.62 -7.71 3.30
CA HIS A 105 -17.14 -9.01 2.80
C HIS A 105 -17.23 -9.02 1.28
N SER A 106 -16.22 -9.56 0.62
CA SER A 106 -16.15 -9.69 -0.83
C SER A 106 -15.49 -11.01 -1.20
N ASP A 107 -16.08 -11.77 -2.13
CA ASP A 107 -15.44 -12.96 -2.67
C ASP A 107 -14.42 -12.57 -3.76
N PHE A 108 -14.72 -11.54 -4.55
CA PHE A 108 -13.83 -10.98 -5.54
C PHE A 108 -13.93 -9.45 -5.62
N LEU A 109 -12.77 -8.79 -5.60
CA LEU A 109 -12.63 -7.34 -5.73
C LEU A 109 -11.66 -6.99 -6.86
N ASN A 110 -12.15 -6.30 -7.89
CA ASN A 110 -11.29 -5.77 -8.95
C ASN A 110 -11.06 -4.26 -8.72
N VAL A 111 -9.91 -3.92 -8.13
CA VAL A 111 -9.57 -2.52 -7.79
C VAL A 111 -9.34 -1.70 -9.05
N ASN A 112 -8.95 -2.34 -10.16
CA ASN A 112 -8.71 -1.66 -11.43
C ASN A 112 -9.96 -0.95 -11.97
N GLU A 113 -11.16 -1.47 -11.65
CA GLU A 113 -12.42 -0.88 -12.09
C GLU A 113 -12.79 0.42 -11.34
N PHE A 114 -12.14 0.69 -10.21
CA PHE A 114 -12.29 1.94 -9.45
C PHE A 114 -11.30 3.02 -9.91
N MET A 115 -10.20 2.61 -10.54
CA MET A 115 -9.18 3.54 -11.04
C MET A 115 -9.53 4.16 -12.39
N ALA A 116 -10.50 3.62 -13.14
CA ALA A 116 -10.87 4.14 -14.45
C ALA A 116 -11.75 5.40 -14.32
N TYR A 117 -11.19 6.60 -14.44
CA TYR A 117 -11.99 7.83 -14.51
C TYR A 117 -12.96 7.82 -15.70
N ASN A 118 -14.15 8.33 -15.46
CA ASN A 118 -15.13 8.64 -16.49
C ASN A 118 -15.05 10.15 -16.78
N PRO A 119 -14.50 10.57 -17.93
CA PRO A 119 -14.35 11.99 -18.28
C PRO A 119 -15.68 12.75 -18.44
N ASP A 120 -16.81 12.04 -18.49
CA ASP A 120 -18.13 12.63 -18.75
C ASP A 120 -18.76 13.37 -17.54
N GLY A 121 -18.07 13.44 -16.39
CA GLY A 121 -18.52 14.21 -15.23
C GLY A 121 -18.41 15.74 -15.39
N VAL A 122 -17.74 16.24 -16.43
CA VAL A 122 -17.59 17.68 -16.71
C VAL A 122 -17.89 17.97 -18.20
N LYS A 123 -19.18 18.23 -18.47
CA LYS A 123 -19.78 18.97 -19.60
C LYS A 123 -19.77 18.36 -21.03
N THR A 124 -21.02 18.15 -21.49
CA THR A 124 -21.60 18.48 -22.81
C THR A 124 -21.26 17.63 -24.05
N ASN A 125 -22.31 16.98 -24.57
CA ASN A 125 -22.66 16.66 -25.97
C ASN A 125 -21.54 16.69 -27.04
N ASN A 126 -21.14 15.52 -27.55
CA ASN A 126 -21.59 15.05 -28.88
C ASN A 126 -20.91 13.73 -29.31
N SER A 127 -21.72 12.92 -29.97
CA SER A 127 -21.44 11.64 -30.64
C SER A 127 -20.19 11.61 -31.52
N LYS A 128 -19.47 10.47 -31.54
CA LYS A 128 -19.61 9.38 -32.55
C LYS A 128 -18.49 8.34 -32.40
N VAL A 129 -18.89 7.09 -32.57
CA VAL A 129 -18.08 5.87 -32.56
C VAL A 129 -17.36 5.72 -33.91
N ASN A 130 -16.05 5.44 -33.91
CA ASN A 130 -15.47 4.44 -34.82
C ASN A 130 -14.09 3.91 -34.38
N ALA A 131 -13.78 2.71 -34.87
CA ALA A 131 -12.96 1.68 -34.22
C ALA A 131 -11.43 1.69 -34.45
N LYS A 132 -10.76 0.91 -33.58
CA LYS A 132 -9.45 0.22 -33.74
C LYS A 132 -8.22 1.06 -34.09
N LYS A 133 -7.58 1.58 -33.03
CA LYS A 133 -6.13 1.51 -32.78
C LYS A 133 -5.95 1.21 -31.29
N THR A 134 -4.93 0.44 -30.92
CA THR A 134 -4.46 0.29 -29.53
C THR A 134 -4.12 1.69 -29.01
N LYS A 135 -5.12 2.36 -28.43
CA LYS A 135 -4.95 3.65 -27.77
C LYS A 135 -4.04 3.42 -26.56
N PRO A 136 -3.02 4.26 -26.32
CA PRO A 136 -2.41 4.34 -25.00
C PRO A 136 -3.54 4.49 -23.98
N LYS A 137 -3.45 3.77 -22.85
CA LYS A 137 -4.40 3.87 -21.73
C LYS A 137 -4.57 5.35 -21.43
N GLU A 138 -5.74 5.91 -21.74
CA GLU A 138 -6.00 7.32 -21.44
C GLU A 138 -5.88 7.50 -19.93
N PRO A 139 -5.15 8.53 -19.46
CA PRO A 139 -4.87 8.71 -18.04
C PRO A 139 -6.20 8.80 -17.29
N THR A 140 -6.32 7.96 -16.27
CA THR A 140 -7.59 7.70 -15.60
C THR A 140 -7.73 8.49 -14.30
N GLY A 141 -6.92 9.53 -14.09
CA GLY A 141 -6.91 10.33 -12.87
C GLY A 141 -6.55 9.53 -11.60
N VAL A 142 -6.47 10.23 -10.47
CA VAL A 142 -6.37 9.58 -9.17
C VAL A 142 -7.76 9.32 -8.58
N VAL A 143 -7.86 8.36 -7.65
CA VAL A 143 -9.14 8.06 -6.97
C VAL A 143 -9.49 9.22 -6.04
N VAL A 144 -10.57 9.94 -6.34
CA VAL A 144 -11.05 11.06 -5.53
C VAL A 144 -11.72 10.56 -4.26
N VAL A 145 -11.35 11.11 -3.10
CA VAL A 145 -11.91 10.71 -1.80
C VAL A 145 -12.86 11.79 -1.27
N PRO A 146 -14.14 11.46 -1.05
CA PRO A 146 -15.10 12.45 -0.56
C PRO A 146 -14.71 13.06 0.80
N THR A 147 -14.75 14.39 0.90
CA THR A 147 -14.40 15.13 2.13
C THR A 147 -15.50 15.11 3.19
N ASN A 148 -16.74 14.83 2.77
CA ASN A 148 -17.94 14.76 3.58
C ASN A 148 -18.25 13.33 4.09
N LEU A 149 -17.27 12.42 4.06
CA LEU A 149 -17.36 11.09 4.66
C LEU A 149 -16.49 10.97 5.91
N ASN A 150 -17.03 10.30 6.93
CA ASN A 150 -16.35 9.89 8.17
C ASN A 150 -16.78 8.46 8.54
N VAL A 151 -16.29 7.49 7.76
CA VAL A 151 -16.71 6.08 7.87
C VAL A 151 -15.55 5.18 8.25
N SER A 152 -15.82 4.12 9.01
CA SER A 152 -14.85 3.06 9.29
C SER A 152 -15.36 1.70 8.83
N VAL A 153 -14.54 1.03 8.03
CA VAL A 153 -14.86 -0.24 7.38
C VAL A 153 -13.93 -1.32 7.89
N VAL A 154 -14.49 -2.44 8.36
CA VAL A 154 -13.72 -3.68 8.53
C VAL A 154 -13.90 -4.48 7.25
N ALA A 155 -12.84 -4.62 6.46
CA ALA A 155 -12.90 -5.25 5.16
C ALA A 155 -12.28 -6.65 5.20
N ASN A 156 -12.99 -7.61 4.59
CA ASN A 156 -12.51 -8.95 4.31
C ASN A 156 -12.75 -9.22 2.81
N ALA A 157 -11.71 -9.58 2.08
CA ALA A 157 -11.82 -9.92 0.66
C ALA A 157 -11.02 -11.18 0.36
N LYS A 158 -11.68 -12.20 -0.22
CA LYS A 158 -11.01 -13.48 -0.52
C LYS A 158 -10.00 -13.35 -1.65
N LYS A 159 -10.34 -12.60 -2.71
CA LYS A 159 -9.46 -12.36 -3.85
C LYS A 159 -9.57 -10.93 -4.32
N ILE A 160 -8.42 -10.28 -4.51
CA ILE A 160 -8.32 -8.92 -5.03
C ILE A 160 -7.42 -8.95 -6.27
N ASP A 161 -7.87 -8.28 -7.33
CA ASP A 161 -7.06 -7.99 -8.52
C ASP A 161 -6.70 -6.50 -8.56
N TYR A 162 -5.40 -6.22 -8.65
CA TYR A 162 -4.86 -4.86 -8.71
C TYR A 162 -3.62 -4.82 -9.61
N ASP A 163 -3.72 -4.15 -10.75
CA ASP A 163 -2.63 -3.93 -11.71
C ASP A 163 -1.83 -5.21 -12.06
N GLY A 164 -2.53 -6.32 -12.26
CA GLY A 164 -1.93 -7.64 -12.55
C GLY A 164 -1.41 -8.40 -11.33
N LEU A 165 -1.52 -7.83 -10.13
CA LEU A 165 -1.27 -8.51 -8.86
C LEU A 165 -2.53 -9.18 -8.35
N VAL A 166 -2.40 -10.48 -8.07
CA VAL A 166 -3.44 -11.23 -7.35
C VAL A 166 -3.10 -11.23 -5.87
N LEU A 167 -3.99 -10.67 -5.08
CA LEU A 167 -3.93 -10.68 -3.62
C LEU A 167 -5.04 -11.60 -3.10
N ASN A 168 -4.75 -12.35 -2.04
CA ASN A 168 -5.70 -13.30 -1.45
C ASN A 168 -5.88 -13.03 0.04
N ASP A 169 -7.03 -13.42 0.56
CA ASP A 169 -7.35 -13.44 2.00
C ASP A 169 -6.98 -12.14 2.72
N MET A 170 -7.43 -11.02 2.14
CA MET A 170 -7.25 -9.71 2.73
C MET A 170 -8.20 -9.54 3.91
N SER A 171 -7.66 -9.07 5.03
CA SER A 171 -8.43 -8.65 6.20
C SER A 171 -7.82 -7.38 6.78
N GLY A 172 -8.60 -6.35 7.06
CA GLY A 172 -8.06 -5.11 7.63
C GLY A 172 -9.12 -4.08 7.99
N LYS A 173 -8.69 -2.97 8.59
CA LYS A 173 -9.57 -1.84 8.92
C LYS A 173 -9.22 -0.64 8.05
N ALA A 174 -10.19 -0.15 7.29
CA ALA A 174 -10.11 1.11 6.57
C ALA A 174 -10.91 2.21 7.28
N MET A 175 -10.48 3.45 7.13
CA MET A 175 -11.20 4.65 7.56
C MET A 175 -11.14 5.68 6.46
N VAL A 176 -12.27 6.28 6.12
CA VAL A 176 -12.36 7.44 5.23
C VAL A 176 -12.75 8.63 6.07
N LYS A 177 -11.92 9.66 6.10
CA LYS A 177 -12.17 10.86 6.90
C LYS A 177 -11.50 12.07 6.27
N LYS A 178 -12.26 13.15 6.05
CA LYS A 178 -11.75 14.43 5.54
C LYS A 178 -10.93 14.27 4.24
N GLY A 179 -11.42 13.47 3.28
CA GLY A 179 -10.74 13.25 2.00
C GLY A 179 -9.49 12.37 2.09
N LYS A 180 -9.28 11.63 3.19
CA LYS A 180 -8.16 10.70 3.33
C LYS A 180 -8.66 9.29 3.57
N ILE A 181 -7.96 8.32 3.01
CA ILE A 181 -8.13 6.90 3.32
C ILE A 181 -6.99 6.48 4.24
N MET A 182 -7.32 5.81 5.34
CA MET A 182 -6.36 5.21 6.25
C MET A 182 -6.63 3.71 6.35
N LEU A 183 -5.65 2.90 5.99
CA LEU A 183 -5.64 1.45 6.13
C LEU A 183 -4.79 1.07 7.34
N ARG A 184 -5.31 0.20 8.20
CA ARG A 184 -4.61 -0.27 9.39
C ARG A 184 -4.64 -1.78 9.50
N ASN A 185 -3.50 -2.35 9.88
CA ASN A 185 -3.29 -3.77 10.15
C ASN A 185 -3.89 -4.65 9.04
N ALA A 186 -3.77 -4.22 7.78
CA ALA A 186 -4.28 -5.01 6.68
C ALA A 186 -3.34 -6.18 6.46
N GLY A 187 -3.82 -7.37 6.81
CA GLY A 187 -3.15 -8.57 6.38
C GLY A 187 -3.58 -8.89 4.95
N ILE A 188 -2.63 -9.05 4.03
CA ILE A 188 -2.84 -9.58 2.67
C ILE A 188 -1.96 -10.83 2.39
N GLY A 189 -2.49 -11.82 1.68
CA GLY A 189 -1.72 -12.88 1.02
C GLY A 189 -1.26 -12.43 -0.37
N ILE A 190 0.04 -12.47 -0.65
CA ILE A 190 0.65 -12.02 -1.91
C ILE A 190 1.87 -12.89 -2.21
N ILE A 191 2.12 -13.24 -3.49
CA ILE A 191 3.29 -14.03 -3.92
C ILE A 191 3.55 -15.32 -3.09
N GLY A 192 2.50 -15.95 -2.57
CA GLY A 192 2.59 -17.16 -1.73
C GLY A 192 3.06 -16.90 -0.29
N SER A 193 2.99 -15.66 0.17
CA SER A 193 3.43 -15.24 1.50
C SER A 193 2.44 -14.28 2.14
N ARG A 194 2.57 -14.09 3.45
CA ARG A 194 1.68 -13.23 4.24
C ARG A 194 2.35 -11.88 4.50
N MET A 195 1.70 -10.81 4.08
CA MET A 195 2.14 -9.43 4.26
C MET A 195 1.18 -8.68 5.18
N THR A 196 1.71 -7.81 6.04
CA THR A 196 0.93 -6.79 6.75
C THR A 196 1.17 -5.43 6.12
N LEU A 197 0.13 -4.63 5.98
CA LEU A 197 0.13 -3.33 5.33
C LEU A 197 -0.63 -2.31 6.19
N ASP A 198 0.02 -1.20 6.46
CA ASP A 198 -0.59 0.03 6.94
C ASP A 198 -0.42 1.09 5.87
N GLY A 199 -1.43 1.95 5.69
CA GLY A 199 -1.44 2.89 4.58
C GLY A 199 -2.22 4.16 4.85
N VAL A 200 -1.79 5.24 4.24
CA VAL A 200 -2.52 6.49 4.11
C VAL A 200 -2.50 6.90 2.65
N TYR A 201 -3.66 7.30 2.13
CA TYR A 201 -3.85 7.85 0.79
C TYR A 201 -4.63 9.16 0.88
N ASP A 202 -4.24 10.13 0.05
CA ASP A 202 -4.71 11.51 0.07
C ASP A 202 -4.65 12.10 -1.35
N ASP A 203 -5.80 12.22 -2.01
CA ASP A 203 -5.91 12.85 -3.33
C ASP A 203 -5.71 14.36 -3.21
N VAL A 204 -4.60 14.85 -3.74
CA VAL A 204 -4.22 16.27 -3.66
C VAL A 204 -4.91 17.07 -4.77
N SER A 205 -5.05 16.45 -5.94
CA SER A 205 -5.67 16.99 -7.15
C SER A 205 -6.18 15.83 -8.01
N ALA A 206 -6.88 16.13 -9.11
CA ALA A 206 -7.39 15.11 -10.02
C ALA A 206 -6.29 14.23 -10.66
N ASP A 207 -5.05 14.71 -10.68
CA ASP A 207 -3.89 14.07 -11.32
C ASP A 207 -2.79 13.62 -10.34
N LYS A 208 -2.89 13.96 -9.04
CA LYS A 208 -1.88 13.62 -8.05
C LYS A 208 -2.47 13.21 -6.71
N ALA A 209 -1.88 12.18 -6.13
CA ALA A 209 -2.21 11.73 -4.78
C ALA A 209 -0.93 11.47 -3.97
N ASN A 210 -0.97 11.76 -2.68
CA ASN A 210 0.07 11.36 -1.75
C ASN A 210 -0.24 9.98 -1.19
N PHE A 211 0.80 9.20 -0.96
CA PHE A 211 0.69 7.94 -0.24
C PHE A 211 1.80 7.78 0.80
N SER A 212 1.50 7.02 1.86
CA SER A 212 2.43 6.61 2.90
C SER A 212 2.06 5.19 3.32
N LEU A 213 3.00 4.26 3.18
CA LEU A 213 2.80 2.84 3.45
C LEU A 213 3.86 2.36 4.45
N ARG A 214 3.46 1.43 5.32
CA ARG A 214 4.39 0.51 5.97
C ARG A 214 3.97 -0.90 5.61
N TYR A 215 4.89 -1.66 5.03
CA TYR A 215 4.63 -3.04 4.68
C TYR A 215 5.69 -3.95 5.31
N ARG A 216 5.22 -5.09 5.80
CA ARG A 216 6.05 -6.13 6.38
C ARG A 216 5.69 -7.46 5.76
N ALA A 217 6.67 -8.15 5.21
CA ALA A 217 6.51 -9.52 4.74
C ALA A 217 7.70 -10.33 5.24
N LYS A 218 7.41 -11.55 5.70
CA LYS A 218 8.43 -12.51 6.11
C LYS A 218 8.40 -13.68 5.14
N ASP A 219 9.58 -14.23 4.89
CA ASP A 219 9.73 -15.53 4.25
C ASP A 219 9.15 -15.64 2.83
N PHE A 220 9.34 -14.60 2.00
CA PHE A 220 8.90 -14.62 0.62
C PHE A 220 10.02 -14.95 -0.36
N ASP A 221 9.65 -15.63 -1.44
CA ASP A 221 10.56 -16.01 -2.52
C ASP A 221 10.93 -14.77 -3.36
N VAL A 222 12.21 -14.43 -3.39
CA VAL A 222 12.73 -13.25 -4.10
C VAL A 222 12.53 -13.34 -5.61
N ASN A 223 12.62 -14.54 -6.18
CA ASN A 223 12.50 -14.77 -7.61
C ASN A 223 11.03 -14.64 -8.05
N ARG A 224 10.11 -15.15 -7.22
CA ARG A 224 8.67 -14.94 -7.40
C ARG A 224 8.29 -13.47 -7.25
N ALA A 225 8.81 -12.77 -6.25
CA ALA A 225 8.63 -11.33 -6.10
C ALA A 225 9.09 -10.56 -7.34
N TYR A 226 10.25 -10.91 -7.91
CA TYR A 226 10.78 -10.31 -9.12
C TYR A 226 9.88 -10.51 -10.35
N ARG A 227 9.28 -11.70 -10.50
CA ARG A 227 8.37 -11.98 -11.63
C ARG A 227 7.01 -11.30 -11.46
N GLU A 228 6.40 -11.44 -10.29
CA GLU A 228 5.00 -11.06 -10.07
C GLU A 228 4.84 -9.60 -9.65
N VAL A 229 5.81 -9.00 -8.95
CA VAL A 229 5.70 -7.62 -8.42
C VAL A 229 6.52 -6.66 -9.26
N LYS A 230 5.84 -5.93 -10.16
CA LYS A 230 6.48 -4.95 -11.06
C LYS A 230 7.33 -3.93 -10.30
N LEU A 231 6.80 -3.31 -9.25
CA LEU A 231 7.55 -2.31 -8.47
C LEU A 231 8.83 -2.91 -7.86
N PHE A 232 8.77 -4.15 -7.38
CA PHE A 232 9.95 -4.83 -6.85
C PHE A 232 11.00 -5.05 -7.95
N ARG A 233 10.58 -5.49 -9.14
CA ARG A 233 11.45 -5.65 -10.30
C ARG A 233 12.08 -4.33 -10.76
N ASP A 234 11.30 -3.26 -10.79
CA ASP A 234 11.74 -1.93 -11.22
C ASP A 234 12.76 -1.33 -10.22
N LEU A 235 12.57 -1.55 -8.91
CA LEU A 235 13.47 -1.06 -7.87
C LEU A 235 14.71 -1.94 -7.65
N MET A 236 14.59 -3.25 -7.85
CA MET A 236 15.62 -4.24 -7.53
C MET A 236 16.04 -5.03 -8.78
N THR A 237 16.47 -4.32 -9.82
CA THR A 237 16.87 -4.93 -11.12
C THR A 237 17.99 -5.96 -11.00
N SER A 238 18.83 -5.85 -9.97
CA SER A 238 19.91 -6.81 -9.65
C SER A 238 19.40 -8.12 -9.04
N ALA A 239 18.16 -8.17 -8.55
CA ALA A 239 17.57 -9.37 -7.93
C ALA A 239 17.10 -10.43 -8.94
N GLU A 240 17.19 -10.17 -10.25
CA GLU A 240 16.80 -11.08 -11.32
C GLU A 240 17.40 -12.49 -11.17
N LYS A 241 18.66 -12.58 -10.73
CA LYS A 241 19.41 -13.83 -10.54
C LYS A 241 19.47 -14.30 -9.09
N ALA A 242 18.74 -13.64 -8.19
CA ALA A 242 18.67 -14.07 -6.81
C ALA A 242 17.68 -15.24 -6.70
N GLU A 243 18.10 -16.29 -6.01
CA GLU A 243 17.25 -17.42 -5.63
C GLU A 243 17.25 -17.51 -4.11
N GLY A 244 16.07 -17.50 -3.48
CA GLY A 244 15.98 -17.69 -2.04
C GLY A 244 14.88 -16.92 -1.34
N ILE A 245 14.98 -16.92 -0.02
CA ILE A 245 13.96 -16.39 0.88
C ILE A 245 14.44 -15.08 1.51
N ILE A 246 13.60 -14.06 1.40
CA ILE A 246 13.82 -12.74 1.98
C ILE A 246 12.65 -12.28 2.85
N GLY A 247 12.91 -11.29 3.69
CA GLY A 247 11.93 -10.55 4.46
C GLY A 247 12.12 -9.04 4.26
N VAL A 248 11.08 -8.28 4.57
CA VAL A 248 11.09 -6.83 4.46
C VAL A 248 10.26 -6.21 5.58
N ASP A 249 10.74 -5.15 6.20
CA ASP A 249 9.96 -4.17 6.96
C ASP A 249 10.37 -2.80 6.43
N TYR A 250 9.48 -2.18 5.67
CA TYR A 250 9.79 -0.93 4.97
C TYR A 250 8.69 0.10 5.14
N ARG A 251 9.12 1.35 5.32
CA ARG A 251 8.28 2.54 5.25
C ARG A 251 8.54 3.21 3.91
N LEU A 252 7.49 3.45 3.14
CA LEU A 252 7.59 4.08 1.82
C LEU A 252 6.51 5.13 1.66
N ARG A 253 6.89 6.33 1.24
CA ARG A 253 5.98 7.41 0.91
C ARG A 253 6.38 8.08 -0.39
N GLY A 254 5.43 8.73 -1.04
CA GLY A 254 5.66 9.44 -2.28
C GLY A 254 4.39 10.03 -2.87
N VAL A 255 4.47 10.38 -4.14
CA VAL A 255 3.37 10.92 -4.95
C VAL A 255 3.04 9.93 -6.06
N LEU A 256 1.75 9.70 -6.28
CA LEU A 256 1.20 8.98 -7.42
C LEU A 256 0.84 9.98 -8.52
N ASP A 257 1.03 9.57 -9.76
CA ASP A 257 0.55 10.29 -10.94
C ASP A 257 -0.91 9.92 -11.28
N GLN A 258 -1.44 10.52 -12.35
CA GLN A 258 -2.76 10.27 -12.92
C GLN A 258 -2.99 8.83 -13.42
N ASN A 259 -1.97 7.98 -13.42
CA ASN A 259 -2.06 6.56 -13.74
C ASN A 259 -1.99 5.69 -12.48
N MET A 260 -2.04 6.31 -11.29
CA MET A 260 -1.82 5.65 -10.00
C MET A 260 -0.43 4.99 -9.91
N GLN A 261 0.56 5.51 -10.65
CA GLN A 261 1.95 5.04 -10.60
C GLN A 261 2.81 5.96 -9.73
N PRO A 262 3.71 5.41 -8.91
CA PRO A 262 4.62 6.24 -8.12
C PRO A 262 5.54 7.07 -9.01
N ILE A 263 5.59 8.38 -8.75
CA ILE A 263 6.59 9.28 -9.33
C ILE A 263 7.92 8.98 -8.65
N MET A 264 8.79 8.25 -9.34
CA MET A 264 10.04 7.69 -8.79
C MET A 264 10.91 8.71 -8.00
N PRO A 265 11.19 9.93 -8.51
CA PRO A 265 11.92 10.96 -7.74
C PRO A 265 11.28 11.39 -6.42
N SER A 266 9.95 11.21 -6.27
CA SER A 266 9.21 11.61 -5.06
C SER A 266 9.34 10.60 -3.92
N LEU A 267 9.81 9.38 -4.22
CA LEU A 267 9.89 8.31 -3.25
C LEU A 267 10.87 8.66 -2.13
N LYS A 268 10.39 8.47 -0.90
CA LYS A 268 11.18 8.53 0.32
C LYS A 268 10.82 7.31 1.15
N GLY A 269 11.81 6.68 1.75
CA GLY A 269 11.56 5.50 2.55
C GLY A 269 12.76 5.05 3.32
N ASP A 270 12.55 4.11 4.21
CA ASP A 270 13.58 3.52 5.03
C ASP A 270 13.07 2.18 5.59
N GLY A 271 13.99 1.28 5.87
CA GLY A 271 13.65 0.00 6.44
C GLY A 271 14.78 -1.02 6.31
N VAL A 272 14.41 -2.28 6.56
CA VAL A 272 15.32 -3.41 6.55
C VAL A 272 14.85 -4.46 5.55
N VAL A 273 15.81 -5.01 4.81
CA VAL A 273 15.64 -6.23 4.01
C VAL A 273 16.42 -7.34 4.70
N THR A 274 15.72 -8.40 5.08
CA THR A 274 16.32 -9.59 5.70
C THR A 274 16.59 -10.64 4.63
N VAL A 275 17.82 -11.08 4.49
CA VAL A 275 18.24 -12.17 3.61
C VAL A 275 18.39 -13.42 4.47
N LYS A 276 17.54 -14.44 4.27
CA LYS A 276 17.53 -15.63 5.14
C LYS A 276 18.25 -16.83 4.55
N LYS A 277 17.99 -17.15 3.29
CA LYS A 277 18.61 -18.27 2.57
C LYS A 277 18.66 -17.89 1.10
N VAL A 278 19.64 -17.09 0.71
CA VAL A 278 19.77 -16.63 -0.68
C VAL A 278 21.05 -17.12 -1.27
N LYS A 279 20.91 -17.81 -2.41
CA LYS A 279 22.01 -18.15 -3.32
C LYS A 279 21.99 -17.15 -4.46
N ILE A 280 23.14 -16.57 -4.74
CA ILE A 280 23.27 -15.66 -5.87
C ILE A 280 24.19 -16.30 -6.90
N LYS A 281 23.62 -16.86 -7.97
CA LYS A 281 24.37 -17.53 -9.02
C LYS A 281 24.91 -16.54 -10.05
N GLY A 282 26.19 -16.69 -10.40
CA GLY A 282 26.75 -16.06 -11.59
C GLY A 282 26.81 -14.53 -11.56
N LEU A 283 26.94 -13.93 -10.38
CA LEU A 283 27.31 -12.52 -10.29
C LEU A 283 28.76 -12.38 -10.76
N LYS A 284 28.93 -11.84 -11.98
CA LYS A 284 30.22 -11.45 -12.56
C LYS A 284 31.09 -10.68 -11.55
N LEU A 285 30.46 -9.94 -10.64
CA LEU A 285 31.08 -9.21 -9.56
C LEU A 285 31.89 -10.11 -8.60
N PHE A 286 31.26 -11.12 -7.98
CA PHE A 286 31.95 -12.00 -7.02
C PHE A 286 33.05 -12.81 -7.69
N SER A 287 32.81 -13.32 -8.91
CA SER A 287 33.85 -13.99 -9.70
C SER A 287 35.01 -13.06 -10.06
N ALA A 288 34.74 -11.79 -10.40
CA ALA A 288 35.79 -10.82 -10.69
C ALA A 288 36.60 -10.44 -9.45
N ILE A 289 35.96 -10.33 -8.29
CA ILE A 289 36.64 -10.12 -7.01
C ILE A 289 37.49 -11.35 -6.69
N SER A 290 36.91 -12.55 -6.69
CA SER A 290 37.61 -13.81 -6.42
C SER A 290 38.88 -13.96 -7.24
N LYS A 291 38.79 -13.71 -8.56
CA LYS A 291 39.95 -13.76 -9.48
C LYS A 291 41.02 -12.71 -9.15
N LYS A 292 40.62 -11.50 -8.79
CA LYS A 292 41.55 -10.41 -8.46
C LYS A 292 42.15 -10.54 -7.05
N THR A 293 41.50 -11.27 -6.15
CA THR A 293 41.91 -11.40 -4.75
C THR A 293 42.40 -12.79 -4.36
N GLY A 294 42.36 -13.76 -5.28
CA GLY A 294 42.72 -15.17 -5.02
C GLY A 294 41.82 -15.82 -3.96
N SER A 295 40.53 -15.51 -3.96
CA SER A 295 39.59 -15.86 -2.88
C SER A 295 38.47 -16.81 -3.33
N ASP A 296 38.84 -17.99 -3.84
CA ASP A 296 37.92 -18.91 -4.55
C ASP A 296 36.67 -19.36 -3.75
N GLY A 297 36.70 -19.24 -2.42
CA GLY A 297 35.57 -19.56 -1.54
C GLY A 297 34.43 -18.53 -1.49
N ILE A 298 34.48 -17.44 -2.27
CA ILE A 298 33.44 -16.38 -2.27
C ILE A 298 32.55 -16.35 -3.53
N ASN A 299 32.77 -17.27 -4.47
CA ASN A 299 32.09 -17.24 -5.78
C ASN A 299 30.56 -17.40 -5.70
N ASP A 300 30.10 -18.27 -4.79
CA ASP A 300 28.68 -18.56 -4.57
C ASP A 300 28.36 -18.43 -3.08
N PRO A 301 28.19 -17.20 -2.56
CA PRO A 301 27.94 -17.01 -1.14
C PRO A 301 26.56 -17.56 -0.77
N ASP A 302 26.51 -18.41 0.26
CA ASP A 302 25.28 -18.74 0.97
C ASP A 302 25.01 -17.62 1.98
N LEU A 303 24.09 -16.72 1.63
CA LEU A 303 23.71 -15.61 2.48
C LEU A 303 22.56 -16.05 3.38
N SER A 304 22.91 -16.26 4.65
CA SER A 304 21.95 -16.55 5.69
C SER A 304 22.00 -15.50 6.80
N GLU A 305 20.82 -15.04 7.20
CA GLU A 305 20.58 -14.11 8.33
C GLU A 305 21.28 -12.75 8.22
N VAL A 306 21.25 -12.14 7.04
CA VAL A 306 21.79 -10.79 6.82
C VAL A 306 20.66 -9.77 6.87
N GLU A 307 20.78 -8.76 7.72
CA GLU A 307 19.90 -7.59 7.73
C GLU A 307 20.57 -6.43 6.99
N ILE A 308 19.93 -5.96 5.93
CA ILE A 308 20.40 -4.85 5.09
C ILE A 308 19.50 -3.65 5.39
N ASN A 309 20.04 -2.67 6.11
CA ASN A 309 19.37 -1.41 6.36
C ASN A 309 19.58 -0.46 5.17
N SER A 310 18.51 0.21 4.75
CA SER A 310 18.59 1.17 3.65
C SER A 310 17.59 2.31 3.81
N ASN A 311 17.89 3.44 3.18
CA ASN A 311 16.96 4.55 3.01
C ASN A 311 16.91 5.02 1.56
N ILE A 312 15.77 5.58 1.17
CA ILE A 312 15.49 6.15 -0.14
C ILE A 312 15.27 7.66 0.02
N LYS A 313 15.97 8.46 -0.77
CA LYS A 313 15.76 9.91 -0.89
C LYS A 313 16.15 10.35 -2.30
N ASN A 314 15.33 11.19 -2.94
CA ASN A 314 15.65 11.83 -4.23
C ASN A 314 16.11 10.81 -5.30
N ASN A 315 15.39 9.69 -5.47
CA ASN A 315 15.74 8.59 -6.38
C ASN A 315 17.00 7.77 -5.96
N VAL A 316 17.69 8.11 -4.87
CA VAL A 316 18.86 7.37 -4.38
C VAL A 316 18.49 6.46 -3.21
N ILE A 317 18.83 5.19 -3.36
CA ILE A 317 18.89 4.18 -2.30
C ILE A 317 20.29 4.24 -1.68
N THR A 318 20.38 4.56 -0.40
CA THR A 318 21.59 4.44 0.41
C THR A 318 21.50 3.19 1.26
N ILE A 319 22.57 2.40 1.27
CA ILE A 319 22.68 1.12 1.99
C ILE A 319 23.74 1.26 3.06
N ASP A 320 23.35 0.97 4.30
CA ASP A 320 24.23 1.07 5.46
C ASP A 320 25.28 -0.03 5.47
N GLU A 321 26.35 0.19 6.25
CA GLU A 321 27.41 -0.81 6.41
C GLU A 321 26.87 -2.10 7.00
N THR A 322 26.82 -3.13 6.16
CA THR A 322 26.32 -4.45 6.49
C THR A 322 27.49 -5.43 6.50
N LEU A 323 27.60 -6.22 7.58
CA LEU A 323 28.58 -7.31 7.67
C LEU A 323 27.93 -8.62 7.24
N ILE A 324 28.53 -9.25 6.24
CA ILE A 324 28.15 -10.55 5.71
C ILE A 324 29.28 -11.53 6.01
N LYS A 325 28.92 -12.68 6.58
CA LYS A 325 29.86 -13.78 6.84
C LYS A 325 29.69 -14.81 5.72
N VAL A 326 30.77 -15.11 4.99
CA VAL A 326 30.76 -16.11 3.90
C VAL A 326 31.94 -17.05 4.12
N ALA A 327 31.66 -18.29 4.50
CA ALA A 327 32.69 -19.26 4.88
C ALA A 327 33.70 -18.67 5.89
N LEU A 328 34.98 -18.58 5.53
CA LEU A 328 36.05 -17.99 6.36
C LEU A 328 36.21 -16.47 6.19
N PHE A 329 35.51 -15.87 5.22
CA PHE A 329 35.64 -14.46 4.86
C PHE A 329 34.61 -13.57 5.56
N ARG A 330 34.99 -12.32 5.79
CA ARG A 330 34.12 -11.27 6.33
C ARG A 330 33.96 -10.16 5.31
N LEU A 331 32.79 -10.05 4.71
CA LEU A 331 32.46 -9.02 3.72
C LEU A 331 31.73 -7.88 4.41
N LYS A 332 32.32 -6.67 4.42
CA LYS A 332 31.56 -5.45 4.77
C LYS A 332 31.13 -4.77 3.49
N PHE A 333 29.85 -4.43 3.34
CA PHE A 333 29.31 -3.78 2.16
C PHE A 333 28.47 -2.56 2.56
N LYS A 334 28.59 -1.47 1.79
CA LYS A 334 27.76 -0.25 1.89
C LYS A 334 27.76 0.48 0.57
N GLY A 335 26.91 1.48 0.43
CA GLY A 335 27.03 2.43 -0.69
C GLY A 335 25.70 2.97 -1.15
N GLN A 336 25.67 3.42 -2.39
CA GLN A 336 24.50 4.05 -2.97
C GLN A 336 24.19 3.46 -4.34
N THR A 337 22.91 3.44 -4.69
CA THR A 337 22.44 3.21 -6.04
C THR A 337 21.19 4.07 -6.31
N ASN A 338 20.89 4.40 -7.56
CA ASN A 338 19.65 5.09 -7.91
C ASN A 338 18.73 4.18 -8.73
N PHE A 339 17.46 4.56 -8.95
CA PHE A 339 16.53 3.72 -9.71
C PHE A 339 16.89 3.60 -11.20
N SER A 340 17.84 4.41 -11.71
CA SER A 340 18.45 4.23 -13.04
C SER A 340 19.52 3.13 -13.06
N GLY A 341 19.81 2.50 -11.92
CA GLY A 341 20.79 1.43 -11.77
C GLY A 341 22.24 1.89 -11.71
N GLN A 342 22.50 3.20 -11.62
CA GLN A 342 23.84 3.70 -11.34
C GLN A 342 24.19 3.38 -9.89
N MET A 343 25.44 3.01 -9.62
CA MET A 343 25.85 2.54 -8.32
C MET A 343 27.24 3.05 -7.93
N ASN A 344 27.45 3.22 -6.63
CA ASN A 344 28.74 3.38 -5.98
C ASN A 344 28.71 2.52 -4.72
N LEU A 345 29.13 1.27 -4.88
CA LEU A 345 29.17 0.30 -3.79
C LEU A 345 30.60 0.16 -3.31
N ARG A 346 30.78 0.16 -2.00
CA ARG A 346 32.05 -0.06 -1.32
C ARG A 346 31.97 -1.37 -0.56
N MET A 347 32.96 -2.21 -0.80
CA MET A 347 33.09 -3.49 -0.15
C MET A 347 34.47 -3.62 0.49
N ARG A 348 34.56 -4.28 1.64
CA ARG A 348 35.82 -4.70 2.25
C ARG A 348 35.78 -6.21 2.42
N LEU A 349 36.65 -6.92 1.69
CA LEU A 349 36.85 -8.36 1.83
C LEU A 349 37.91 -8.62 2.90
N GLY A 350 37.47 -9.02 4.09
CA GLY A 350 38.36 -9.47 5.17
C GLY A 350 38.85 -10.90 4.93
N LEU A 351 40.17 -11.07 4.85
CA LEU A 351 40.84 -12.33 4.59
C LEU A 351 40.99 -13.21 5.86
N PRO A 352 41.01 -14.54 5.73
CA PRO A 352 41.29 -15.43 6.86
C PRO A 352 42.73 -15.32 7.38
N PRO A 353 42.97 -15.71 8.65
CA PRO A 353 41.98 -15.93 9.69
C PRO A 353 41.46 -14.58 10.26
N PHE A 354 40.22 -14.57 10.73
CA PHE A 354 39.56 -13.44 11.43
C PHE A 354 39.24 -12.16 10.65
N GLY A 355 39.70 -11.98 9.40
CA GLY A 355 39.34 -10.79 8.60
C GLY A 355 40.08 -9.52 9.00
N LEU A 356 41.25 -9.63 9.67
CA LEU A 356 42.05 -8.49 10.11
C LEU A 356 42.56 -7.68 8.91
N ILE A 357 43.21 -8.37 7.97
CA ILE A 357 43.62 -7.81 6.69
C ILE A 357 42.41 -7.76 5.76
N GLY A 358 42.14 -6.61 5.16
CA GLY A 358 40.98 -6.44 4.28
C GLY A 358 41.34 -5.79 2.96
N ILE A 359 40.84 -6.35 1.86
CA ILE A 359 40.98 -5.80 0.52
C ILE A 359 39.79 -4.86 0.27
N PRO A 360 40.01 -3.54 0.10
CA PRO A 360 38.94 -2.63 -0.26
C PRO A 360 38.63 -2.76 -1.75
N VAL A 361 37.35 -2.81 -2.08
CA VAL A 361 36.81 -2.91 -3.43
C VAL A 361 35.76 -1.82 -3.61
N VAL A 362 35.84 -1.11 -4.73
CA VAL A 362 34.85 -0.11 -5.14
C VAL A 362 34.24 -0.54 -6.47
N ILE A 363 32.92 -0.47 -6.54
CA ILE A 363 32.12 -0.84 -7.70
C ILE A 363 31.32 0.39 -8.12
N THR A 364 31.64 0.95 -9.28
CA THR A 364 30.91 2.07 -9.89
C THR A 364 30.29 1.67 -11.23
N GLY A 365 29.55 2.58 -11.88
CA GLY A 365 28.89 2.32 -13.16
C GLY A 365 27.44 1.83 -12.98
N ASN A 366 27.00 0.90 -13.82
CA ASN A 366 25.64 0.33 -13.77
C ASN A 366 25.66 -1.20 -13.96
N LYS A 367 24.48 -1.84 -13.94
CA LYS A 367 24.34 -3.31 -14.08
C LYS A 367 24.99 -3.86 -15.35
N ASP A 368 24.93 -3.11 -16.45
CA ASP A 368 25.41 -3.55 -17.77
C ASP A 368 26.93 -3.35 -17.92
N ASN A 369 27.47 -2.27 -17.37
CA ASN A 369 28.88 -1.90 -17.44
C ASN A 369 29.46 -1.57 -16.05
N PRO A 370 29.65 -2.58 -15.18
CA PRO A 370 30.22 -2.36 -13.85
C PRO A 370 31.73 -2.10 -13.92
N LYS A 371 32.20 -1.08 -13.21
CA LYS A 371 33.62 -0.76 -13.05
C LYS A 371 34.10 -1.21 -11.68
N ILE A 372 35.01 -2.19 -11.63
CA ILE A 372 35.49 -2.79 -10.37
C ILE A 372 36.95 -2.40 -10.12
N LYS A 373 37.17 -1.55 -9.12
CA LYS A 373 38.49 -1.14 -8.63
C LYS A 373 38.82 -1.89 -7.34
N VAL A 374 39.93 -2.62 -7.32
CA VAL A 374 40.45 -3.33 -6.13
C VAL A 374 41.60 -2.52 -5.55
N PHE A 375 41.80 -2.58 -4.23
CA PHE A 375 42.75 -1.73 -3.50
C PHE A 375 42.45 -0.24 -3.60
N SER A 376 41.19 0.13 -3.87
CA SER A 376 40.76 1.52 -3.98
C SER A 376 39.66 1.83 -2.96
N LYS A 377 39.60 3.09 -2.54
CA LYS A 377 38.50 3.68 -1.76
C LYS A 377 37.76 4.77 -2.55
N THR A 378 38.24 5.10 -3.75
CA THR A 378 37.75 6.22 -4.56
C THR A 378 36.58 5.79 -5.42
N GLY A 379 35.39 6.29 -5.08
CA GLY A 379 34.14 6.05 -5.84
C GLY A 379 33.76 7.21 -6.74
N GLU A 380 32.53 7.15 -7.25
CA GLU A 380 31.88 8.17 -8.09
C GLU A 380 30.58 8.59 -7.40
N GLU A 381 30.15 9.86 -7.52
CA GLU A 381 28.85 10.26 -6.98
C GLU A 381 27.72 9.55 -7.73
N VAL A 382 26.67 9.18 -7.00
CA VAL A 382 25.44 8.64 -7.60
C VAL A 382 24.51 9.82 -7.87
N PRO A 383 24.16 10.10 -9.13
CA PRO A 383 23.26 11.21 -9.45
C PRO A 383 21.92 11.08 -8.74
N GLU A 384 21.53 12.15 -8.07
CA GLU A 384 20.20 12.29 -7.46
C GLU A 384 19.24 12.95 -8.46
N THR A 385 17.95 12.67 -8.33
CA THR A 385 16.90 13.40 -9.04
C THR A 385 15.89 13.89 -8.03
N GLU A 386 15.83 15.20 -7.83
CA GLU A 386 14.88 15.79 -6.89
C GLU A 386 13.49 15.91 -7.49
N TYR A 387 12.48 15.56 -6.70
CA TYR A 387 11.10 15.82 -7.04
C TYR A 387 10.75 17.29 -6.81
N LYS A 388 10.32 17.99 -7.86
CA LYS A 388 10.00 19.43 -7.84
C LYS A 388 8.55 19.76 -7.42
N GLY A 389 7.74 18.77 -7.04
CA GLY A 389 6.36 18.99 -6.60
C GLY A 389 6.19 19.07 -5.09
N THR A 390 4.99 19.41 -4.63
CA THR A 390 4.65 19.45 -3.20
C THR A 390 4.92 18.08 -2.54
N PRO A 391 5.77 18.00 -1.49
CA PRO A 391 6.07 16.73 -0.85
C PRO A 391 4.85 16.12 -0.16
N ALA A 392 4.75 14.79 -0.15
CA ALA A 392 3.75 14.09 0.65
C ALA A 392 3.89 14.46 2.14
N PRO A 393 2.79 14.81 2.84
CA PRO A 393 2.81 15.03 4.28
C PRO A 393 3.49 13.87 4.98
N ALA A 394 4.35 14.18 5.96
CA ALA A 394 5.04 13.18 6.76
C ALA A 394 4.09 12.55 7.80
N THR A 395 2.86 12.17 7.42
CA THR A 395 1.98 11.44 8.32
C THR A 395 2.44 9.98 8.32
N PRO A 396 3.10 9.50 9.39
CA PRO A 396 3.47 8.10 9.45
C PRO A 396 2.18 7.26 9.50
N PRO A 397 2.19 6.05 8.93
CA PRO A 397 1.20 5.07 9.30
C PRO A 397 1.23 4.93 10.85
N PRO A 398 0.07 4.87 11.50
CA PRO A 398 -0.01 4.82 12.96
C PRO A 398 0.84 3.65 13.48
N SER A 399 1.69 3.91 14.47
CA SER A 399 2.43 2.86 15.15
C SER A 399 1.47 1.85 15.80
N GLU A 400 1.85 0.57 15.79
CA GLU A 400 1.22 -0.43 16.66
C GLU A 400 1.13 0.12 18.09
N PRO A 401 0.01 -0.07 18.80
CA PRO A 401 0.01 0.18 20.23
C PRO A 401 1.12 -0.66 20.85
N LYS A 402 2.06 0.01 21.51
CA LYS A 402 3.10 -0.63 22.32
C LYS A 402 2.37 -1.55 23.31
N PRO A 403 2.75 -2.83 23.47
CA PRO A 403 2.17 -3.64 24.53
C PRO A 403 2.38 -2.89 25.84
N GLU A 404 1.29 -2.65 26.58
CA GLU A 404 1.37 -2.13 27.93
C GLU A 404 2.35 -3.02 28.71
N PRO A 405 3.29 -2.44 29.48
CA PRO A 405 4.10 -3.25 30.37
C PRO A 405 3.13 -3.96 31.30
N THR A 406 3.07 -5.29 31.20
CA THR A 406 2.44 -6.17 32.17
C THR A 406 2.92 -5.73 33.54
N ALA A 407 2.02 -5.16 34.33
CA ALA A 407 2.29 -4.82 35.71
C ALA A 407 2.71 -6.10 36.42
N THR A 408 3.97 -6.14 36.87
CA THR A 408 4.47 -7.14 37.80
C THR A 408 3.53 -7.17 39.01
N PRO A 409 3.03 -8.34 39.46
CA PRO A 409 2.22 -8.40 40.66
C PRO A 409 3.02 -7.84 41.83
N ALA A 410 2.44 -6.88 42.54
CA ALA A 410 3.01 -6.35 43.76
C ALA A 410 3.23 -7.51 44.74
N SER A 411 4.46 -7.62 45.24
CA SER A 411 4.82 -8.50 46.34
C SER A 411 3.99 -8.14 47.58
N GLU A 412 3.18 -9.10 48.03
CA GLU A 412 2.55 -9.08 49.35
C GLU A 412 3.64 -8.90 50.43
N LYS A 413 3.56 -7.81 51.18
CA LYS A 413 4.27 -7.69 52.46
C LYS A 413 3.48 -8.43 53.54
N PRO A 414 4.14 -9.15 54.47
CA PRO A 414 3.45 -9.83 55.55
C PRO A 414 2.81 -8.83 56.51
N LYS A 415 1.59 -9.14 56.97
CA LYS A 415 0.94 -8.45 58.08
C LYS A 415 1.77 -8.62 59.35
N GLU A 416 2.22 -7.51 59.91
CA GLU A 416 2.72 -7.44 61.27
C GLU A 416 1.53 -7.37 62.22
N LYS A 417 1.56 -8.22 63.26
CA LYS A 417 0.58 -8.26 64.34
C LYS A 417 0.86 -7.11 65.30
N GLU A 418 -0.16 -6.32 65.60
CA GLU A 418 -0.47 -5.82 66.95
C GLU A 418 -1.98 -5.58 67.08
#